data_AF-A0A7W8NCV3-F1
#
_entry.id   AF-A0A7W8NCV3-F1
#
_cell.length_a   1.000
_cell.length_b   1.000
_cell.length_c   1.000
_cell.angle_alpha   90.00
_cell.angle_beta   90.00
_cell.angle_gamma   90.00
#
_symmetry.space_group_name_H-M   'P 1'
#
loop_
_entity.id
_entity.type
_entity.pdbx_description
1 polymer ?
#
loop_
_entity_poly.entity_id
_entity_poly.type
_entity_poly.pdbx_seq_one_letter_code
_entity_poly.pdbx_strand_id
1 'polypeptide(L)'
;MTGRQQAGQAPLFYAFNLEDHVPANHLLRGIDQFLDLSELHQHLTAHYSHTGRSSIDPASMIRMLIIGYCFGIRLERRLCEEVHLNRAYRRFCRLGLEDSTPDHSTFSKNRHGRFRDNDTLRFVFERVLQRCIAEKLVSGEGFATDASVIKADANRQRGVPGADVQWSEENMLTRPVREYLAALDAAEQECEPPKNI
;
A
#
# COMPACT_ATOMS: atom_id res chain seq x y z
N MET A 1 -24.31 17.65 -38.39
CA MET A 1 -25.64 17.86 -37.77
C MET A 1 -25.49 17.74 -36.26
N THR A 2 -25.83 18.79 -35.52
CA THR A 2 -25.72 18.81 -34.06
C THR A 2 -27.02 18.25 -33.46
N GLY A 3 -26.96 17.04 -32.90
CA GLY A 3 -28.13 16.39 -32.31
C GLY A 3 -28.52 17.05 -30.99
N ARG A 4 -29.77 17.50 -30.88
CA ARG A 4 -30.37 17.98 -29.63
C ARG A 4 -31.03 16.79 -28.93
N GLN A 5 -30.55 16.42 -27.73
CA GLN A 5 -31.25 15.43 -26.93
C GLN A 5 -32.57 16.03 -26.43
N GLN A 6 -33.69 15.45 -26.86
CA GLN A 6 -35.01 15.73 -26.29
C GLN A 6 -35.10 15.04 -24.92
N ALA A 7 -35.51 15.80 -23.91
CA ALA A 7 -35.77 15.28 -22.58
C ALA A 7 -37.01 14.38 -22.61
N GLY A 8 -36.79 13.08 -22.82
CA GLY A 8 -37.78 12.05 -22.53
C GLY A 8 -37.93 11.87 -21.03
N GLN A 9 -39.11 11.37 -20.59
CA GLN A 9 -39.39 11.04 -19.19
C GLN A 9 -38.23 10.25 -18.58
N ALA A 10 -37.78 10.66 -17.39
CA ALA A 10 -36.69 10.00 -16.69
C ALA A 10 -37.04 8.51 -16.50
N PRO A 11 -36.11 7.58 -16.79
CA PRO A 11 -36.36 6.16 -16.58
C PRO A 11 -36.69 5.90 -15.10
N LEU A 12 -37.83 5.25 -14.83
CA LEU A 12 -38.31 4.92 -13.49
C LEU A 12 -37.39 3.95 -12.73
N PHE A 13 -36.47 3.28 -13.44
CA PHE A 13 -35.40 2.46 -12.88
C PHE A 13 -34.09 2.84 -13.57
N TYR A 14 -33.16 3.43 -12.82
CA TYR A 14 -31.81 3.72 -13.29
C TYR A 14 -30.89 2.57 -12.91
N ALA A 15 -30.61 1.69 -13.87
CA ALA A 15 -29.58 0.66 -13.72
C ALA A 15 -28.26 1.21 -14.25
N PHE A 16 -27.28 1.40 -13.36
CA PHE A 16 -25.94 1.85 -13.72
C PHE A 16 -24.92 0.80 -13.32
N ASN A 17 -24.20 0.28 -14.30
CA ASN A 17 -23.14 -0.69 -14.08
C ASN A 17 -21.78 -0.03 -14.32
N LEU A 18 -20.98 0.07 -13.26
CA LEU A 18 -19.62 0.64 -13.35
C LEU A 18 -18.72 -0.14 -14.31
N GLU A 19 -18.95 -1.45 -14.50
CA GLU A 19 -18.16 -2.26 -15.43
C GLU A 19 -18.27 -1.77 -16.87
N ASP A 20 -19.46 -1.36 -17.30
CA ASP A 20 -19.69 -0.98 -18.70
C ASP A 20 -19.02 0.35 -19.08
N HIS A 21 -18.56 1.10 -18.07
CA HIS A 21 -17.97 2.43 -18.23
C HIS A 21 -16.46 2.48 -18.04
N VAL A 22 -15.81 1.34 -17.81
CA VAL A 22 -14.34 1.25 -17.70
C VAL A 22 -13.80 0.47 -18.90
N PRO A 23 -12.98 1.08 -19.78
CA PRO A 23 -12.44 0.43 -20.97
C PRO A 23 -11.75 -0.91 -20.65
N ALA A 24 -11.90 -1.90 -21.53
CA ALA A 24 -11.34 -3.23 -21.35
C ALA A 24 -9.80 -3.22 -21.23
N ASN A 25 -9.13 -2.31 -21.94
CA ASN A 25 -7.68 -2.12 -21.94
C ASN A 25 -7.16 -1.20 -20.82
N HIS A 26 -8.00 -0.83 -19.84
CA HIS A 26 -7.59 0.05 -18.76
C HIS A 26 -6.60 -0.67 -17.81
N LEU A 27 -5.50 -0.01 -17.42
CA LEU A 27 -4.44 -0.58 -16.57
C LEU A 27 -4.98 -1.28 -15.32
N LEU A 28 -5.89 -0.62 -14.59
CA LEU A 28 -6.49 -1.18 -13.38
C LEU A 28 -7.29 -2.47 -13.61
N ARG A 29 -7.84 -2.72 -14.82
CA ARG A 29 -8.44 -4.02 -15.14
C ARG A 29 -7.37 -5.11 -15.24
N GLY A 30 -6.24 -4.81 -15.87
CA GLY A 30 -5.10 -5.71 -15.92
C GLY A 30 -4.60 -6.06 -14.53
N ILE A 31 -4.42 -5.06 -13.66
CA ILE A 31 -3.99 -5.30 -12.27
C ILE A 31 -5.04 -6.13 -11.50
N ASP A 32 -6.32 -5.81 -11.64
CA ASP A 32 -7.41 -6.47 -10.92
C ASP A 32 -7.53 -7.98 -11.23
N GLN A 33 -7.06 -8.43 -12.41
CA GLN A 33 -7.02 -9.85 -12.78
C GLN A 33 -6.03 -10.66 -11.94
N PHE A 34 -4.95 -10.03 -11.47
CA PHE A 34 -3.88 -10.69 -10.73
C PHE A 34 -3.88 -10.33 -9.23
N LEU A 35 -4.63 -9.31 -8.84
CA LEU A 35 -4.75 -8.86 -7.46
C LEU A 35 -5.79 -9.70 -6.70
N ASP A 36 -5.34 -10.81 -6.11
CA ASP A 36 -6.13 -11.57 -5.15
C ASP A 36 -5.88 -11.05 -3.72
N LEU A 37 -6.96 -10.65 -3.06
CA LEU A 37 -6.98 -10.16 -1.67
C LEU A 37 -7.97 -10.96 -0.80
N SER A 38 -8.41 -12.14 -1.26
CA SER A 38 -9.40 -12.96 -0.56
C SER A 38 -8.93 -13.39 0.84
N GLU A 39 -7.65 -13.69 1.00
CA GLU A 39 -7.03 -14.07 2.28
C GLU A 39 -6.76 -12.87 3.19
N LEU A 40 -6.84 -11.62 2.68
CA LEU A 40 -6.55 -10.42 3.47
C LEU A 40 -7.51 -10.28 4.65
N HIS A 41 -8.79 -10.57 4.44
CA HIS A 41 -9.79 -10.54 5.50
C HIS A 41 -9.49 -11.58 6.58
N GLN A 42 -9.03 -12.77 6.19
CA GLN A 42 -8.66 -13.84 7.13
C GLN A 42 -7.46 -13.42 7.98
N HIS A 43 -6.40 -12.90 7.35
CA HIS A 43 -5.21 -12.37 8.02
C HIS A 43 -5.57 -11.30 9.06
N LEU A 44 -6.55 -10.45 8.74
CA LEU A 44 -6.96 -9.35 9.60
C LEU A 44 -8.05 -9.71 10.62
N THR A 45 -8.68 -10.89 10.53
CA THR A 45 -9.88 -11.21 11.32
C THR A 45 -9.67 -11.05 12.82
N ALA A 46 -8.51 -11.48 13.35
CA ALA A 46 -8.17 -11.36 14.77
C ALA A 46 -8.06 -9.91 15.27
N HIS A 47 -7.87 -8.95 14.35
CA HIS A 47 -7.62 -7.54 14.67
C HIS A 47 -8.86 -6.66 14.47
N TYR A 48 -9.96 -7.23 13.99
CA TYR A 48 -11.23 -6.52 13.82
C TYR A 48 -12.14 -6.75 15.02
N SER A 49 -12.68 -5.65 15.55
CA SER A 49 -13.67 -5.73 16.62
C SER A 49 -14.96 -6.37 16.10
N HIS A 50 -15.53 -7.28 16.89
CA HIS A 50 -16.86 -7.83 16.65
C HIS A 50 -18.00 -6.86 17.04
N THR A 51 -17.67 -5.74 17.69
CA THR A 51 -18.63 -4.73 18.16
C THR A 51 -18.25 -3.32 17.70
N GLY A 52 -19.26 -2.46 17.52
CA GLY A 52 -19.10 -1.06 17.14
C GLY A 52 -19.39 -0.76 15.67
N ARG A 53 -18.95 0.42 15.19
CA ARG A 53 -19.13 0.84 13.81
C ARG A 53 -18.30 -0.05 12.89
N SER A 54 -18.93 -0.60 11.85
CA SER A 54 -18.24 -1.35 10.80
C SER A 54 -17.06 -0.55 10.26
N SER A 55 -15.88 -1.17 10.31
CA SER A 55 -14.67 -0.56 9.80
C SER A 55 -14.66 -0.57 8.27
N ILE A 56 -13.81 0.25 7.68
CA ILE A 56 -13.63 0.30 6.23
C ILE A 56 -13.00 -1.02 5.78
N ASP A 57 -13.44 -1.51 4.63
CA ASP A 57 -12.90 -2.70 4.02
C ASP A 57 -11.38 -2.54 3.73
N PRO A 58 -10.50 -3.38 4.31
CA PRO A 58 -9.07 -3.25 4.13
C PRO A 58 -8.66 -3.51 2.67
N ALA A 59 -9.36 -4.39 1.94
CA ALA A 59 -9.05 -4.66 0.54
C ALA A 59 -9.27 -3.42 -0.33
N SER A 60 -10.35 -2.68 -0.10
CA SER A 60 -10.62 -1.38 -0.73
C SER A 60 -9.49 -0.37 -0.47
N MET A 61 -8.96 -0.31 0.75
CA MET A 61 -7.85 0.58 1.10
C MET A 61 -6.53 0.19 0.42
N ILE A 62 -6.21 -1.09 0.34
CA ILE A 62 -5.05 -1.58 -0.43
C ILE A 62 -5.19 -1.22 -1.91
N ARG A 63 -6.38 -1.37 -2.48
CA ARG A 63 -6.68 -0.96 -3.87
C ARG A 63 -6.49 0.53 -4.08
N MET A 64 -6.90 1.37 -3.13
CA MET A 64 -6.62 2.81 -3.18
C MET A 64 -5.10 3.10 -3.14
N LEU A 65 -4.33 2.41 -2.29
CA LEU A 65 -2.86 2.56 -2.30
C LEU A 65 -2.26 2.24 -3.66
N ILE A 66 -2.68 1.13 -4.27
CA ILE A 66 -2.21 0.71 -5.60
C ILE A 66 -2.50 1.80 -6.65
N ILE A 67 -3.70 2.39 -6.64
CA ILE A 67 -4.01 3.55 -7.50
C ILE A 67 -3.02 4.70 -7.25
N GLY A 68 -2.79 5.03 -5.98
CA GLY A 68 -1.84 6.08 -5.60
C GLY A 68 -0.44 5.85 -6.17
N TYR A 69 0.06 4.62 -6.12
CA TYR A 69 1.36 4.27 -6.69
C TYR A 69 1.36 4.26 -8.22
N CYS A 70 0.36 3.65 -8.86
CA CYS A 70 0.29 3.55 -10.33
C CYS A 70 0.16 4.92 -11.02
N PHE A 71 -0.59 5.86 -10.43
CA PHE A 71 -0.85 7.17 -11.02
C PHE A 71 -0.09 8.32 -10.35
N GLY A 72 0.85 8.02 -9.43
CA GLY A 72 1.70 9.01 -8.79
C GLY A 72 0.97 9.97 -7.83
N ILE A 73 -0.18 9.57 -7.28
CA ILE A 73 -0.95 10.36 -6.32
C ILE A 73 -0.37 10.15 -4.92
N ARG A 74 0.50 11.07 -4.50
CA ARG A 74 1.23 10.96 -3.22
C ARG A 74 0.45 11.43 -2.00
N LEU A 75 -0.57 12.26 -2.20
CA LEU A 75 -1.35 12.86 -1.11
C LEU A 75 -2.63 12.05 -0.87
N GLU A 76 -2.82 11.57 0.35
CA GLU A 76 -3.96 10.72 0.71
C GLU A 76 -5.31 11.46 0.55
N ARG A 77 -5.35 12.77 0.85
CA ARG A 77 -6.53 13.61 0.59
C ARG A 77 -6.91 13.61 -0.90
N ARG A 78 -5.92 13.87 -1.75
CA ARG A 78 -6.11 13.86 -3.20
C ARG A 78 -6.49 12.46 -3.69
N LEU A 79 -5.92 11.40 -3.12
CA LEU A 79 -6.28 10.02 -3.45
C LEU A 79 -7.77 9.74 -3.15
N CYS A 80 -8.26 10.15 -1.98
CA CYS A 80 -9.66 10.02 -1.62
C CYS A 80 -10.58 10.83 -2.57
N GLU A 81 -10.18 12.05 -2.94
CA GLU A 81 -10.91 12.87 -3.92
C GLU A 81 -10.95 12.22 -5.31
N GLU A 82 -9.80 11.75 -5.79
CA GLU A 82 -9.67 11.08 -7.08
C GLU A 82 -10.52 9.79 -7.13
N VAL A 83 -10.52 9.00 -6.05
CA VAL A 83 -11.38 7.81 -5.93
C VAL A 83 -12.85 8.20 -5.85
N HIS A 84 -13.20 9.33 -5.23
CA HIS A 84 -14.57 9.82 -5.23
C HIS A 84 -15.05 10.18 -6.64
N LEU A 85 -14.20 10.83 -7.44
CA LEU A 85 -14.56 11.38 -8.76
C LEU A 85 -14.44 10.36 -9.91
N ASN A 86 -13.48 9.44 -9.85
CA ASN A 86 -13.12 8.59 -10.97
C ASN A 86 -13.80 7.22 -10.92
N ARG A 87 -14.68 6.95 -11.89
CA ARG A 87 -15.41 5.67 -12.03
C ARG A 87 -14.50 4.44 -12.11
N ALA A 88 -13.37 4.54 -12.80
CA ALA A 88 -12.42 3.42 -12.89
C ALA A 88 -11.76 3.11 -11.55
N TYR A 89 -11.49 4.15 -10.74
CA TYR A 89 -10.91 4.00 -9.42
C TYR A 89 -11.92 3.39 -8.45
N ARG A 90 -13.17 3.86 -8.47
CA ARG A 90 -14.27 3.25 -7.68
C ARG A 90 -14.46 1.78 -8.00
N ARG A 91 -14.57 1.45 -9.29
CA ARG A 91 -14.69 0.07 -9.79
C ARG A 91 -13.53 -0.80 -9.32
N PHE A 92 -12.29 -0.30 -9.42
CA PHE A 92 -11.12 -1.01 -8.94
C PHE A 92 -11.13 -1.21 -7.42
N CYS A 93 -11.60 -0.22 -6.66
CA CYS A 93 -11.75 -0.28 -5.20
C CYS A 93 -12.98 -1.05 -4.72
N ARG A 94 -13.79 -1.66 -5.61
CA ARG A 94 -15.06 -2.32 -5.25
C ARG A 94 -16.06 -1.39 -4.57
N LEU A 95 -16.01 -0.10 -4.91
CA LEU A 95 -16.98 0.90 -4.47
C LEU A 95 -18.02 1.13 -5.57
N GLY A 96 -19.30 0.98 -5.22
CA GLY A 96 -20.44 1.38 -6.03
C GLY A 96 -20.50 2.89 -6.25
N LEU A 97 -21.45 3.38 -7.05
CA LEU A 97 -21.54 4.82 -7.33
C LEU A 97 -21.95 5.63 -6.08
N GLU A 98 -22.81 5.05 -5.24
CA GLU A 98 -23.36 5.71 -4.04
C GLU A 98 -22.55 5.47 -2.76
N ASP A 99 -21.61 4.52 -2.78
CA ASP A 99 -20.81 4.21 -1.60
C ASP A 99 -19.97 5.41 -1.15
N SER A 100 -19.82 5.60 0.16
CA SER A 100 -18.92 6.64 0.65
C SER A 100 -17.46 6.25 0.43
N THR A 101 -16.66 7.12 -0.18
CA THR A 101 -15.21 6.94 -0.22
C THR A 101 -14.63 7.10 1.20
N PRO A 102 -13.66 6.27 1.61
CA PRO A 102 -12.95 6.45 2.87
C PRO A 102 -12.40 7.87 3.06
N ASP A 103 -12.59 8.45 4.25
CA ASP A 103 -11.95 9.72 4.56
C ASP A 103 -10.44 9.55 4.77
N HIS A 104 -9.68 10.56 4.35
CA HIS A 104 -8.22 10.58 4.43
C HIS A 104 -7.70 10.34 5.86
N SER A 105 -8.40 10.81 6.90
CA SER A 105 -7.99 10.60 8.29
C SER A 105 -8.11 9.13 8.71
N THR A 106 -9.16 8.45 8.22
CA THR A 106 -9.35 7.02 8.46
C THR A 106 -8.32 6.22 7.66
N PHE A 107 -8.04 6.66 6.43
CA PHE A 107 -7.02 6.07 5.59
C PHE A 107 -5.65 6.08 6.26
N SER A 108 -5.21 7.26 6.69
CA SER A 108 -3.92 7.48 7.34
C SER A 108 -3.77 6.69 8.65
N LYS A 109 -4.82 6.69 9.50
CA LYS A 109 -4.82 5.97 10.78
C LYS A 109 -4.70 4.45 10.59
N ASN A 110 -5.41 3.87 9.62
CA ASN A 110 -5.29 2.44 9.35
C ASN A 110 -3.93 2.11 8.72
N ARG A 111 -3.44 2.93 7.78
CA ARG A 111 -2.15 2.72 7.13
C ARG A 111 -0.97 2.73 8.10
N HIS A 112 -0.94 3.73 8.99
CA HIS A 112 0.18 3.92 9.92
C HIS A 112 0.01 3.22 11.27
N GLY A 113 -1.22 2.83 11.63
CA GLY A 113 -1.52 1.98 12.78
C GLY A 113 -1.77 0.56 12.32
N ARG A 114 -3.05 0.15 12.25
CA ARG A 114 -3.48 -1.25 12.04
C ARG A 114 -2.75 -2.05 10.95
N PHE A 115 -2.44 -1.45 9.80
CA PHE A 115 -1.75 -2.16 8.71
C PHE A 115 -0.27 -2.37 9.00
N ARG A 116 0.35 -1.44 9.73
CA ARG A 116 1.71 -1.58 10.20
C ARG A 116 1.79 -2.58 11.35
N ASP A 117 0.89 -2.44 12.32
CA ASP A 117 0.89 -3.25 13.55
C ASP A 117 0.66 -4.75 13.28
N ASN A 118 0.07 -5.10 12.13
CA ASN A 118 -0.27 -6.47 11.75
C ASN A 118 0.42 -6.92 10.45
N ASP A 119 1.54 -6.27 10.08
CA ASP A 119 2.34 -6.62 8.89
C ASP A 119 1.53 -6.76 7.60
N THR A 120 0.44 -6.00 7.47
CA THR A 120 -0.54 -6.19 6.38
C THR A 120 0.07 -5.89 5.02
N LEU A 121 0.91 -4.86 4.93
CA LEU A 121 1.59 -4.52 3.67
C LEU A 121 2.64 -5.57 3.31
N ARG A 122 3.32 -6.14 4.31
CA ARG A 122 4.28 -7.24 4.13
C ARG A 122 3.55 -8.50 3.63
N PHE A 123 2.45 -8.86 4.29
CA PHE A 123 1.58 -9.97 3.87
C PHE A 123 1.15 -9.82 2.39
N VAL A 124 0.61 -8.66 2.02
CA VAL A 124 0.20 -8.40 0.62
C VAL A 124 1.39 -8.49 -0.33
N PHE A 125 2.54 -7.92 0.03
CA PHE A 125 3.76 -7.99 -0.78
C PHE A 125 4.22 -9.43 -1.00
N GLU A 126 4.28 -10.24 0.06
CA GLU A 126 4.68 -11.65 -0.01
C GLU A 126 3.74 -12.46 -0.89
N ARG A 127 2.41 -12.23 -0.84
CA ARG A 127 1.45 -12.89 -1.72
C ARG A 127 1.66 -12.51 -3.19
N VAL A 128 1.92 -11.23 -3.49
CA VAL A 128 2.25 -10.79 -4.85
C VAL A 128 3.57 -11.43 -5.32
N LEU A 129 4.60 -11.47 -4.47
CA LEU A 129 5.88 -12.08 -4.78
C LEU A 129 5.74 -13.59 -5.05
N GLN A 130 5.00 -14.30 -4.20
CA GLN A 130 4.69 -15.72 -4.40
C GLN A 130 4.01 -15.96 -5.75
N ARG A 131 3.08 -15.08 -6.15
CA ARG A 131 2.45 -15.17 -7.47
C ARG A 131 3.47 -14.94 -8.59
N CYS A 132 4.34 -13.95 -8.47
CA CYS A 132 5.40 -13.71 -9.45
C CYS A 132 6.35 -14.91 -9.59
N ILE A 133 6.69 -15.58 -8.48
CA ILE A 133 7.50 -16.82 -8.50
C ILE A 133 6.73 -17.94 -9.20
N ALA A 134 5.45 -18.13 -8.89
CA ALA A 134 4.61 -19.15 -9.51
C ALA A 134 4.47 -18.95 -11.04
N GLU A 135 4.39 -17.69 -11.48
CA GLU A 135 4.35 -17.30 -12.91
C GLU A 135 5.76 -17.26 -13.55
N LYS A 136 6.81 -17.69 -12.82
CA LYS A 136 8.21 -17.73 -13.28
C LYS A 136 8.78 -16.37 -13.68
N LEU A 137 8.26 -15.28 -13.12
CA LEU A 137 8.81 -13.93 -13.30
C LEU A 137 10.05 -13.68 -12.43
N VAL A 138 10.25 -14.50 -11.39
CA VAL A 138 11.40 -14.43 -10.47
C VAL A 138 12.08 -15.80 -10.45
N SER A 139 13.28 -15.90 -11.02
CA SER A 139 14.07 -17.15 -11.09
C SER A 139 15.05 -17.32 -9.93
N GLY A 140 15.33 -16.26 -9.16
CA GLY A 140 16.30 -16.29 -8.05
C GLY A 140 17.77 -16.44 -8.49
N GLU A 141 18.05 -16.34 -9.79
CA GLU A 141 19.39 -16.60 -10.36
C GLU A 141 20.36 -15.42 -10.22
N GLY A 142 19.86 -14.22 -9.91
CA GLY A 142 20.68 -13.01 -9.78
C GLY A 142 20.28 -12.19 -8.56
N PHE A 143 21.29 -11.75 -7.79
CA PHE A 143 21.12 -10.79 -6.71
C PHE A 143 21.68 -9.44 -7.15
N ALA A 144 20.83 -8.42 -7.16
CA ALA A 144 21.22 -7.04 -7.45
C ALA A 144 21.10 -6.23 -6.17
N THR A 145 22.20 -5.61 -5.73
CA THR A 145 22.21 -4.66 -4.62
C THR A 145 22.45 -3.27 -5.19
N ASP A 146 21.52 -2.35 -4.94
CA ASP A 146 21.76 -0.93 -5.20
C ASP A 146 22.38 -0.29 -3.96
N ALA A 147 23.57 0.29 -4.12
CA ALA A 147 24.31 0.95 -3.04
C ALA A 147 24.52 2.42 -3.40
N SER A 148 24.06 3.31 -2.53
CA SER A 148 24.32 4.75 -2.68
C SER A 148 25.65 5.11 -2.02
N VAL A 149 26.56 5.70 -2.79
CA VAL A 149 27.82 6.22 -2.24
C VAL A 149 27.54 7.54 -1.52
N ILE A 150 27.50 7.50 -0.20
CA ILE A 150 27.39 8.70 0.64
C ILE A 150 28.79 9.26 0.84
N LYS A 151 29.00 10.52 0.45
CA LYS A 151 30.26 11.21 0.69
C LYS A 151 30.43 11.42 2.21
N ALA A 152 31.50 10.86 2.79
CA ALA A 152 31.83 11.10 4.18
C ALA A 152 32.11 12.60 4.42
N ASP A 153 31.54 13.19 5.48
CA ASP A 153 31.94 14.51 5.96
C ASP A 153 33.24 14.38 6.76
N ALA A 154 34.38 14.52 6.07
CA ALA A 154 35.72 14.44 6.65
C ALA A 154 36.30 15.83 7.02
N ASN A 155 35.45 16.84 7.21
CA ASN A 155 35.93 18.18 7.59
C ASN A 155 36.53 18.15 9.00
N ARG A 156 37.85 18.37 9.11
CA ARG A 156 38.58 18.42 10.39
C ARG A 156 38.03 19.44 11.39
N GLN A 157 37.39 20.52 10.93
CA GLN A 157 36.76 21.52 11.80
C GLN A 157 35.43 21.06 12.40
N ARG A 158 34.81 20.03 11.83
CA ARG A 158 33.58 19.39 12.30
C ARG A 158 33.83 18.02 12.95
N GLY A 159 35.10 17.65 13.08
CA GLY A 159 35.49 16.41 13.75
C GLY A 159 35.23 16.51 15.24
N VAL A 160 34.56 15.51 15.80
CA VAL A 160 34.37 15.34 17.24
C VAL A 160 35.29 14.20 17.69
N PRO A 161 36.06 14.36 18.79
CA PRO A 161 36.85 13.26 19.34
C PRO A 161 35.96 12.06 19.63
N GLY A 162 36.39 10.84 19.29
CA GLY A 162 35.54 9.64 19.38
C GLY A 162 34.96 9.38 20.79
N ALA A 163 35.64 9.84 21.84
CA ALA A 163 35.18 9.77 23.23
C ALA A 163 34.03 10.76 23.55
N ASP A 164 33.93 11.85 22.79
CA ASP A 164 32.91 12.90 22.94
C ASP A 164 31.75 12.70 21.94
N VAL A 165 31.90 11.77 20.99
CA VAL A 165 30.80 11.37 20.09
C VAL A 165 29.76 10.63 20.91
N GLN A 166 28.68 11.32 21.24
CA GLN A 166 27.48 10.68 21.74
C GLN A 166 26.82 9.94 20.59
N TRP A 167 27.14 8.66 20.45
CA TRP A 167 26.38 7.68 19.66
C TRP A 167 25.05 7.35 20.34
N SER A 168 24.39 8.32 20.98
CA SER A 168 23.02 8.14 21.47
C SER A 168 22.09 8.19 20.26
N GLU A 169 22.05 7.04 19.58
CA GLU A 169 21.44 6.76 18.27
C GLU A 169 19.95 7.12 18.19
N GLU A 170 19.29 7.38 19.31
CA GLU A 170 17.86 7.61 19.33
C GLU A 170 17.44 8.98 18.78
N ASN A 171 18.21 10.06 18.97
CA ASN A 171 17.72 11.41 18.62
C ASN A 171 17.98 11.83 17.15
N MET A 172 18.89 11.16 16.45
CA MET A 172 19.24 11.46 15.05
C MET A 172 18.47 10.59 14.04
N LEU A 173 18.01 9.41 14.48
CA LEU A 173 17.27 8.51 13.63
C LEU A 173 15.82 8.98 13.51
N THR A 174 15.38 9.24 12.27
CA THR A 174 13.95 9.37 11.99
C THR A 174 13.25 8.08 12.44
N ARG A 175 12.02 8.21 12.96
CA ARG A 175 11.23 7.08 13.46
C ARG A 175 11.26 5.83 12.55
N PRO A 176 11.11 5.94 11.20
CA PRO A 176 11.16 4.78 10.31
C PRO A 176 12.50 4.05 10.29
N VAL A 177 13.62 4.78 10.38
CA VAL A 177 14.96 4.17 10.36
C VAL A 177 15.21 3.42 11.66
N ARG A 178 14.78 3.99 12.78
CA ARG A 178 14.88 3.32 14.09
C ARG A 178 14.05 2.04 14.14
N GLU A 179 12.81 2.10 13.65
CA GLU A 179 11.93 0.93 13.55
C GLU A 179 12.54 -0.17 12.64
N TYR A 180 13.15 0.22 11.51
CA TYR A 180 13.80 -0.72 10.59
C TYR A 180 15.03 -1.41 11.21
N LEU A 181 15.93 -0.66 11.85
CA LEU A 181 17.11 -1.23 12.51
C LEU A 181 16.70 -2.19 13.64
N ALA A 182 15.74 -1.79 14.48
CA ALA A 182 15.23 -2.67 15.53
C ALA A 182 14.60 -3.96 14.98
N ALA A 183 13.93 -3.89 13.82
CA ALA A 183 13.38 -5.07 13.16
C ALA A 183 14.47 -6.00 12.59
N LEU A 184 15.57 -5.44 12.08
CA LEU A 184 16.74 -6.24 11.65
C LEU A 184 17.41 -6.91 12.85
N ASP A 185 17.65 -6.18 13.93
CA ASP A 185 18.26 -6.73 15.15
C ASP A 185 17.42 -7.87 15.74
N ALA A 186 16.09 -7.73 15.72
CA ALA A 186 15.17 -8.79 16.16
C ALA A 186 15.18 -10.01 15.22
N ALA A 187 15.33 -9.81 13.91
CA ALA A 187 15.40 -10.88 12.92
C ALA A 187 16.76 -11.62 12.93
N GLU A 188 17.86 -10.94 13.24
CA GLU A 188 19.18 -11.55 13.37
C GLU A 188 19.28 -12.51 14.57
N GLN A 189 18.50 -12.28 15.62
CA GLN A 189 18.48 -13.15 16.81
C GLN A 189 17.92 -14.57 16.55
N GLU A 190 17.30 -14.83 15.40
CA GLU A 190 16.74 -16.16 15.06
C GLU A 190 17.70 -17.07 14.28
N CYS A 191 18.89 -16.60 13.87
CA CYS A 191 19.84 -17.42 13.11
C CYS A 191 20.99 -17.91 14.00
N GLU A 192 20.80 -18.99 14.77
CA GLU A 192 21.95 -19.72 15.32
C GLU A 192 22.84 -20.17 14.15
N PRO A 193 24.13 -19.82 14.09
CA PRO A 193 25.01 -20.35 13.06
C PRO A 193 25.00 -21.88 13.19
N PRO A 194 24.98 -22.64 12.08
CA PRO A 194 24.95 -24.09 12.15
C PRO A 194 26.13 -24.56 12.99
N LYS A 195 25.82 -25.16 14.15
CA LYS A 195 26.82 -25.82 14.97
C LYS A 195 27.38 -26.97 14.11
N ASN A 196 28.62 -26.78 13.67
CA ASN A 196 29.53 -27.70 12.97
C ASN A 196 29.70 -27.47 11.46
N ILE A 197 30.86 -26.91 11.10
CA ILE A 197 31.75 -27.43 10.04
C ILE A 197 33.12 -27.65 10.70
#